data_AF-A0AAD4ELE5-F1
#
_entry.id   AF-A0AAD4ELE5-F1
#
_cell.length_a   1.000
_cell.length_b   1.000
_cell.length_c   1.000
_cell.angle_alpha   90.00
_cell.angle_beta   90.00
_cell.angle_gamma   90.00
#
_symmetry.space_group_name_H-M   'P 1'
#
loop_
_entity.id
_entity.type
_entity.pdbx_description
1 polymer ?
#
loop_
_entity_poly.entity_id
_entity_poly.type
_entity_poly.pdbx_seq_one_letter_code
_entity_poly.pdbx_strand_id
1 'polypeptide(L)'
;MGVNHPQLAGMLCLIKHLAAYRENPKKYVYSIYSLQSGHIKMHAAAWPAFAYEGDSPGENFNPLDMQNGLFKGYLMKQHIFKGPSSALANDGEVVTTRSGNTKLHNMLKVDAEHVAYTFIQ
;
A
#
# COMPACT_ATOMS: atom_id res chain seq x y z
N MET A 1 -10.05 -4.55 -11.57
CA MET A 1 -8.94 -3.63 -11.22
C MET A 1 -9.21 -3.10 -9.81
N GLY A 2 -8.20 -3.10 -8.92
CA GLY A 2 -8.38 -2.92 -7.47
C GLY A 2 -9.13 -1.64 -7.04
N VAL A 3 -9.07 -0.57 -7.83
CA VAL A 3 -9.71 0.73 -7.51
C VAL A 3 -11.24 0.73 -7.57
N ASN A 4 -11.87 -0.32 -8.12
CA ASN A 4 -13.33 -0.42 -8.14
C ASN A 4 -13.89 -0.75 -6.74
N HIS A 5 -13.05 -1.25 -5.83
CA HIS A 5 -13.44 -1.53 -4.46
C HIS A 5 -13.11 -0.33 -3.55
N PRO A 6 -14.06 0.23 -2.77
CA PRO A 6 -13.82 1.42 -1.95
C PRO A 6 -12.67 1.30 -0.95
N GLN A 7 -12.43 0.10 -0.41
CA GLN A 7 -11.35 -0.13 0.55
C GLN A 7 -9.97 -0.12 -0.15
N LEU A 8 -9.87 -0.78 -1.30
CA LEU A 8 -8.64 -0.81 -2.11
C LEU A 8 -8.37 0.55 -2.75
N ALA A 9 -9.41 1.28 -3.16
CA ALA A 9 -9.31 2.64 -3.64
C ALA A 9 -8.74 3.58 -2.57
N GLY A 10 -9.16 3.43 -1.31
CA GLY A 10 -8.58 4.20 -0.19
C GLY A 10 -7.11 3.89 0.04
N MET A 11 -6.69 2.63 -0.10
CA MET A 11 -5.29 2.21 0.03
C MET A 11 -4.39 2.74 -1.08
N LEU A 12 -4.90 2.73 -2.32
CA LEU A 12 -4.18 3.18 -3.52
C LEU A 12 -4.29 4.70 -3.75
N CYS A 13 -5.17 5.39 -3.02
CA CYS A 13 -5.30 6.84 -3.07
C CYS A 13 -3.98 7.49 -2.65
N LEU A 14 -3.61 8.55 -3.35
CA LEU A 14 -2.47 9.38 -2.96
C LEU A 14 -2.66 9.89 -1.54
N ILE A 15 -1.61 9.81 -0.73
CA ILE A 15 -1.69 10.13 0.70
C ILE A 15 -2.23 11.56 0.95
N LYS A 16 -1.86 12.51 0.09
CA LYS A 16 -2.31 13.91 0.13
C LYS A 16 -3.82 14.08 -0.08
N HIS A 17 -4.46 13.10 -0.69
CA HIS A 17 -5.89 13.08 -0.99
C HIS A 17 -6.67 12.13 -0.08
N LEU A 18 -6.00 11.42 0.83
CA LEU A 18 -6.63 10.43 1.70
C LEU A 18 -7.68 11.05 2.63
N ALA A 19 -7.40 12.20 3.23
CA ALA A 19 -8.34 12.90 4.12
C ALA A 19 -9.65 13.25 3.37
N ALA A 20 -9.50 13.83 2.18
CA ALA A 20 -10.64 14.20 1.35
C ALA A 20 -11.36 12.97 0.74
N TYR A 21 -10.65 11.85 0.53
CA TYR A 21 -11.25 10.55 0.20
C TYR A 21 -12.14 10.05 1.34
N ARG A 22 -11.69 10.12 2.60
CA ARG A 22 -12.47 9.69 3.77
C ARG A 22 -13.75 10.49 3.94
N GLU A 23 -13.70 11.79 3.65
CA GLU A 23 -14.88 12.66 3.67
C GLU A 23 -15.85 12.35 2.53
N ASN A 24 -15.35 12.11 1.31
CA ASN A 24 -16.19 11.88 0.12
C ASN A 24 -15.66 10.76 -0.78
N PRO A 25 -15.86 9.49 -0.42
CA PRO A 25 -15.28 8.34 -1.13
C PRO A 25 -15.71 8.28 -2.59
N LYS A 26 -17.01 8.51 -2.88
CA LYS A 26 -17.56 8.43 -4.24
C LYS A 26 -16.90 9.43 -5.20
N LYS A 27 -16.70 10.67 -4.75
CA LYS A 27 -16.08 11.74 -5.56
C LYS A 27 -14.62 11.41 -5.87
N TYR A 28 -13.91 10.83 -4.90
CA TYR A 28 -12.51 10.45 -5.11
C TYR A 28 -12.33 9.13 -5.87
N VAL A 29 -13.28 8.19 -5.82
CA VAL A 29 -13.27 7.04 -6.74
C VAL A 29 -13.30 7.52 -8.20
N TYR A 30 -14.06 8.57 -8.53
CA TYR A 30 -13.98 9.23 -9.84
C TYR A 30 -12.62 9.88 -10.12
N SER A 31 -11.96 10.46 -9.12
CA SER A 31 -10.59 10.97 -9.28
C SER A 31 -9.56 9.86 -9.48
N ILE A 32 -9.75 8.70 -8.87
CA ILE A 32 -8.90 7.51 -9.08
C ILE A 32 -9.15 6.95 -10.49
N TYR A 33 -10.40 6.97 -10.95
CA TYR A 33 -10.73 6.71 -12.35
C TYR A 33 -10.05 7.71 -13.29
N SER A 34 -9.94 8.97 -12.86
CA SER A 34 -9.22 10.03 -13.58
C SER A 34 -7.69 9.86 -13.54
N LEU A 35 -7.14 9.25 -12.50
CA LEU A 35 -5.73 8.81 -12.45
C LEU A 35 -5.51 7.66 -13.46
N GLN A 36 -6.43 6.69 -13.50
CA GLN A 36 -6.35 5.57 -14.45
C GLN A 36 -6.51 6.01 -15.91
N SER A 37 -7.35 7.00 -16.18
CA SER A 37 -7.53 7.57 -17.52
C SER A 37 -6.45 8.59 -17.90
N GLY A 38 -5.49 8.87 -17.01
CA GLY A 38 -4.36 9.78 -17.25
C GLY A 38 -4.70 11.28 -17.15
N HIS A 39 -5.92 11.62 -16.72
CA HIS A 39 -6.32 13.01 -16.50
C HIS A 39 -5.66 13.66 -15.28
N ILE A 40 -5.28 12.87 -14.27
CA ILE A 40 -4.49 13.34 -13.13
C ILE A 40 -3.05 12.83 -13.29
N LYS A 41 -2.10 13.77 -13.34
CA LYS A 41 -0.67 13.43 -13.41
C LYS A 41 -0.18 12.98 -12.04
N MET A 42 0.19 11.70 -11.95
CA MET A 42 0.84 11.15 -10.76
C MET A 42 2.33 11.50 -10.83
N HIS A 43 2.77 12.40 -9.96
CA HIS A 43 4.20 12.74 -9.85
C HIS A 43 4.94 11.60 -9.12
N ALA A 44 6.23 11.40 -9.42
CA ALA A 44 7.03 10.34 -8.78
C ALA A 44 7.10 10.44 -7.23
N ALA A 45 6.88 11.63 -6.68
CA ALA A 45 6.80 11.87 -5.24
C ALA A 45 5.40 11.67 -4.64
N ALA A 46 4.42 11.27 -5.46
CA ALA A 46 3.04 11.05 -5.04
C ALA A 46 2.86 9.58 -4.64
N TRP A 47 3.09 9.31 -3.35
CA TRP A 47 3.00 7.96 -2.80
C TRP A 47 1.57 7.59 -2.39
N PRO A 48 1.16 6.32 -2.59
CA PRO A 48 -0.13 5.82 -2.15
C PRO A 48 -0.18 5.66 -0.62
N ALA A 49 -1.39 5.71 -0.05
CA ALA A 49 -1.60 5.67 1.39
C ALA A 49 -1.05 4.40 2.07
N PHE A 50 -1.10 3.25 1.39
CA PHE A 50 -0.58 1.99 1.94
C PHE A 50 0.95 1.99 2.17
N ALA A 51 1.69 2.92 1.55
CA ALA A 51 3.13 3.03 1.72
C ALA A 51 3.51 3.59 3.11
N TYR A 52 2.58 4.25 3.79
CA TYR A 52 2.82 4.92 5.07
C TYR A 52 2.44 4.05 6.28
N GLU A 53 3.17 4.26 7.37
CA GLU A 53 2.93 3.61 8.67
C GLU A 53 1.53 3.92 9.25
N GLY A 54 1.00 2.97 10.01
CA GLY A 54 -0.32 3.03 10.63
C GLY A 54 -1.00 1.66 10.64
N ASP A 55 -1.97 1.49 11.54
CA ASP A 55 -2.86 0.34 11.51
C ASP A 55 -3.83 0.48 10.34
N SER A 56 -4.30 1.71 10.10
CA SER A 56 -4.97 2.09 8.85
C SER A 56 -3.99 2.74 7.86
N PRO A 57 -4.16 2.53 6.54
CA PRO A 57 -3.33 3.17 5.52
C PRO A 57 -3.26 4.69 5.73
N GLY A 58 -2.04 5.22 5.81
CA GLY A 58 -1.81 6.66 5.89
C GLY A 58 -2.25 7.33 7.20
N GLU A 59 -2.52 6.57 8.25
CA GLU A 59 -2.97 7.10 9.54
C GLU A 59 -1.93 7.99 10.22
N ASN A 60 -0.66 7.57 10.23
CA ASN A 60 0.42 8.32 10.86
C ASN A 60 1.12 9.29 9.89
N PHE A 61 0.48 9.61 8.76
CA PHE A 61 1.08 10.51 7.77
C PHE A 61 1.17 11.94 8.31
N ASN A 62 2.39 12.49 8.34
CA ASN A 62 2.64 13.88 8.64
C ASN A 62 2.91 14.67 7.35
N PRO A 63 2.06 15.65 6.96
CA PRO A 63 2.30 16.46 5.77
C PRO A 63 3.53 17.37 5.89
N LEU A 64 3.96 17.70 7.13
CA LEU A 64 5.16 18.50 7.39
C LEU A 64 6.44 17.66 7.32
N ASP A 65 6.32 16.33 7.43
CA ASP A 65 7.43 15.39 7.35
C ASP A 65 7.00 14.14 6.55
N MET A 66 7.01 14.29 5.22
CA MET A 66 6.54 13.25 4.30
C MET A 66 7.44 12.00 4.25
N GLN A 67 8.64 12.05 4.82
CA GLN A 67 9.57 10.91 4.88
C GLN A 67 9.29 10.04 6.10
N ASN A 68 8.74 10.63 7.16
CA ASN A 68 8.38 9.88 8.34
C ASN A 68 7.26 8.88 8.03
N GLY A 69 7.47 7.63 8.44
CA GLY A 69 6.54 6.54 8.17
C GLY A 69 6.54 6.01 6.73
N LEU A 70 7.26 6.61 5.79
CA LEU A 70 7.33 6.14 4.40
C LEU A 70 7.99 4.75 4.33
N PHE A 71 7.41 3.85 3.53
CA PHE A 71 7.81 2.44 3.38
C PHE A 71 7.66 1.57 4.64
N LYS A 72 6.98 2.08 5.67
CA LYS A 72 6.72 1.33 6.91
C LYS A 72 5.30 0.79 7.01
N GLY A 73 4.48 0.94 5.96
CA GLY A 73 3.11 0.46 5.92
C GLY A 73 2.98 -1.04 6.16
N TYR A 74 1.93 -1.43 6.90
CA TYR A 74 1.71 -2.81 7.32
C TYR A 74 1.55 -3.78 6.14
N LEU A 75 0.71 -3.43 5.16
CA LEU A 75 0.46 -4.26 3.98
C LEU A 75 1.72 -4.46 3.14
N MET A 76 2.56 -3.43 3.03
CA MET A 76 3.83 -3.51 2.34
C MET A 76 4.79 -4.47 3.03
N LYS A 77 4.89 -4.40 4.37
CA LYS A 77 5.65 -5.39 5.15
C LYS A 77 5.11 -6.80 4.89
N GLN A 78 3.80 -7.04 5.01
CA GLN A 78 3.23 -8.37 4.75
C GLN A 78 3.59 -8.89 3.35
N HIS A 79 3.51 -8.03 2.32
CA HIS A 79 3.88 -8.38 0.96
C HIS A 79 5.36 -8.78 0.82
N ILE A 80 6.27 -8.01 1.43
CA ILE A 80 7.72 -8.31 1.42
C ILE A 80 8.01 -9.60 2.18
N PHE A 81 7.43 -9.77 3.37
CA PHE A 81 7.80 -10.83 4.30
C PHE A 81 7.16 -12.18 3.97
N LYS A 82 5.90 -12.19 3.57
CA LYS A 82 5.12 -13.42 3.39
C LYS A 82 4.79 -13.74 1.93
N GLY A 83 5.04 -12.81 1.01
CA GLY A 83 4.76 -12.96 -0.41
C GLY A 83 3.28 -12.78 -0.76
N PRO A 84 2.95 -12.46 -2.03
CA PRO A 84 1.60 -12.06 -2.46
C PRO A 84 0.51 -13.12 -2.19
N SER A 85 0.84 -14.41 -2.30
CA SER A 85 -0.11 -15.51 -2.07
C SER A 85 -0.57 -15.66 -0.62
N SER A 86 0.20 -15.13 0.34
CA SER A 86 -0.18 -15.17 1.76
C SER A 86 -1.22 -14.13 2.14
N ALA A 87 -1.38 -13.06 1.34
CA ALA A 87 -2.37 -12.02 1.55
C ALA A 87 -3.80 -12.46 1.17
N LEU A 88 -3.93 -13.60 0.49
CA LEU A 88 -5.21 -14.22 0.11
C LEU A 88 -5.71 -15.26 1.13
N ALA A 89 -4.91 -15.56 2.16
CA ALA A 89 -5.32 -16.47 3.23
C ALA A 89 -6.32 -15.74 4.15
N ASN A 90 -7.52 -16.29 4.32
CA ASN A 90 -8.49 -15.77 5.29
C ASN A 90 -7.97 -15.99 6.73
N ASP A 91 -8.40 -15.15 7.67
CA ASP A 91 -8.07 -15.30 9.08
C ASP A 91 -8.46 -16.70 9.59
N GLY A 92 -7.46 -17.52 9.90
CA GLY A 92 -7.64 -18.90 10.39
C GLY A 92 -7.42 -20.01 9.35
N GLU A 93 -7.28 -19.70 8.07
CA GLU A 93 -6.85 -20.69 7.08
C GLU A 93 -5.34 -20.90 7.17
N VAL A 94 -4.93 -22.11 7.58
CA VAL A 94 -3.55 -22.58 7.44
C VAL A 94 -3.32 -22.88 5.97
N VAL A 95 -3.08 -21.84 5.17
CA VAL A 95 -2.48 -22.04 3.85
C VAL A 95 -1.08 -22.56 4.11
N THR A 96 -0.78 -23.77 3.62
CA THR A 96 0.55 -24.39 3.61
C THR A 96 1.48 -23.59 2.72
N THR A 97 1.74 -22.35 3.12
CA THR A 97 2.69 -21.48 2.49
C THR A 97 4.06 -22.04 2.82
N ARG A 98 4.85 -22.32 1.76
CA ARG A 98 6.31 -22.34 1.85
C ARG A 98 6.73 -21.26 2.85
N SER A 99 7.66 -21.59 3.74
CA SER A 99 8.28 -20.62 4.65
C SER A 99 8.41 -19.26 3.96
N GLY A 100 7.87 -18.19 4.55
CA GLY A 100 7.85 -16.87 3.92
C GLY A 100 9.24 -16.49 3.39
N ASN A 101 9.30 -15.66 2.35
CA ASN A 101 10.56 -15.30 1.68
C ASN A 101 11.66 -14.88 2.66
N THR A 102 11.29 -14.27 3.78
CA THR A 102 12.25 -13.93 4.84
C THR A 102 12.85 -15.10 5.59
N LYS A 103 12.10 -16.18 5.83
CA LYS A 103 12.65 -17.39 6.42
C LYS A 103 13.44 -18.20 5.39
N LEU A 104 13.05 -18.16 4.11
CA LEU A 104 13.80 -18.80 3.01
C LEU A 104 15.15 -18.10 2.76
N HIS A 105 15.19 -16.78 2.87
CA HIS A 105 16.37 -15.96 2.57
C HIS A 105 17.07 -15.42 3.83
N ASN A 106 16.68 -15.88 5.02
CA ASN A 106 17.21 -15.42 6.32
C ASN A 106 17.25 -13.89 6.45
N MET A 107 16.19 -13.22 5.97
CA MET A 107 16.11 -11.76 5.97
C MET A 107 15.73 -11.26 7.36
N LEU A 108 16.65 -10.51 7.98
CA LEU A 108 16.47 -9.87 9.28
C LEU A 108 16.02 -8.40 9.16
N LYS A 109 16.12 -7.80 7.97
CA LYS A 109 15.77 -6.41 7.67
C LYS A 109 15.22 -6.26 6.25
N VAL A 110 14.49 -5.17 6.03
CA VAL A 110 14.03 -4.76 4.70
C VAL A 110 15.02 -3.73 4.14
N ASP A 111 15.76 -4.11 3.11
CA ASP A 111 16.61 -3.19 2.35
C ASP A 111 15.85 -2.52 1.18
N ALA A 112 16.43 -1.49 0.58
CA ALA A 112 15.79 -0.65 -0.44
C ALA A 112 15.36 -1.43 -1.69
N GLU A 113 16.09 -2.48 -2.05
CA GLU A 113 15.81 -3.35 -3.19
C GLU A 113 14.48 -4.10 -3.01
N HIS A 114 14.17 -4.51 -1.78
CA HIS A 114 12.91 -5.17 -1.45
C HIS A 114 11.72 -4.22 -1.59
N VAL A 115 11.93 -2.95 -1.23
CA VAL A 115 10.94 -1.88 -1.44
C VAL A 115 10.72 -1.66 -2.93
N ALA A 116 11.78 -1.50 -3.72
CA ALA A 116 11.66 -1.31 -5.16
C ALA A 116 10.90 -2.46 -5.84
N TYR A 117 11.16 -3.71 -5.44
CA TYR A 117 10.43 -4.88 -5.94
C TYR A 117 8.92 -4.78 -5.70
N THR A 118 8.48 -4.33 -4.52
CA THR A 118 7.05 -4.22 -4.20
C THR A 118 6.27 -3.20 -5.04
N PHE A 119 6.94 -2.21 -5.63
CA PHE A 119 6.30 -1.19 -6.45
C PHE A 119 6.36 -1.50 -7.96
N ILE A 120 7.14 -2.49 -8.37
CA ILE A 120 7.32 -2.89 -9.79
C ILE A 120 6.41 -4.07 -10.17
N GLN A 121 6.06 -4.94 -9.21
CA GLN A 121 5.17 -6.09 -9.43
C GLN A 121 3.74 -5.68 -9.83
#